data_AF-A0A258BML3-F1
#
_entry.id   AF-A0A258BML3-F1
#
_cell.length_a   1.000
_cell.length_b   1.000
_cell.length_c   1.000
_cell.angle_alpha   90.00
_cell.angle_beta   90.00
_cell.angle_gamma   90.00
#
_symmetry.space_group_name_H-M   'P 1'
#
loop_
_entity.id
_entity.type
_entity.pdbx_description
1 polymer ?
#
loop_
_entity_poly.entity_id
_entity_poly.type
_entity_poly.pdbx_seq_one_letter_code
_entity_poly.pdbx_strand_id
1 'polypeptide(L)'
;MTETALAAEGKKPPRFVRALRALNDRRMAAMLLLSLAAGLPFGAVLGTLNAWLTVEGVTPSTIGTLSLITLGYAFKYLWSPAFQVARHPKPFLGPRRTWLISLQVPIAVLLLILPFSNPASQIGLIAIVALGVALLSATHDTVLDAWRIEVARSEEDRDLMAALYQFGYRASTFVTGFMALLLAEFIGWQMVYGLIALMMVSQGADVGGESAVVPVDGAVTEVFVMETPGHTSFAYLPHTISVRNDESGEVRSATIVSYNPRTQATRPGDQIGA
;
A
#
# COMPACT_ATOMS: atom_id res chain seq x y z
N MET A 1 29.15 42.23 -23.33
CA MET A 1 29.02 41.84 -21.90
C MET A 1 27.76 41.01 -21.77
N THR A 2 27.83 39.71 -22.08
CA THR A 2 26.67 38.80 -22.10
C THR A 2 27.16 37.36 -22.00
N GLU A 3 27.72 36.97 -20.84
CA GLU A 3 28.13 35.55 -20.67
C GLU A 3 28.11 35.01 -19.23
N THR A 4 27.61 35.74 -18.23
CA THR A 4 27.70 35.33 -16.82
C THR A 4 26.37 34.94 -16.15
N ALA A 5 25.35 34.57 -16.94
CA ALA A 5 24.05 34.12 -16.41
C ALA A 5 23.80 32.60 -16.56
N LEU A 6 24.86 31.79 -16.60
CA LEU A 6 24.78 30.33 -16.49
C LEU A 6 25.33 29.87 -15.14
N ALA A 7 24.77 30.40 -14.05
CA ALA A 7 25.12 29.99 -12.69
C ALA A 7 24.18 28.88 -12.20
N ALA A 8 24.67 27.65 -12.34
CA ALA A 8 24.45 26.50 -11.46
C ALA A 8 23.00 26.08 -11.14
N GLU A 9 22.40 25.29 -12.03
CA GLU A 9 21.46 24.24 -11.59
C GLU A 9 22.20 23.31 -10.61
N GLY A 10 21.93 23.46 -9.32
CA GLY A 10 22.46 22.56 -8.30
C GLY A 10 22.14 21.11 -8.66
N LYS A 11 23.19 20.32 -8.90
CA LYS A 11 23.09 18.91 -9.30
C LYS A 11 22.29 18.16 -8.24
N LYS A 12 21.00 17.90 -8.50
CA LYS A 12 20.13 17.13 -7.59
C LYS A 12 20.84 15.80 -7.27
N PRO A 13 20.94 15.39 -6.00
CA PRO A 13 21.66 14.18 -5.64
C PRO A 13 21.09 12.98 -6.42
N PRO A 14 21.94 11.99 -6.76
CA PRO A 14 21.53 10.84 -7.55
C PRO A 14 20.34 10.12 -6.89
N ARG A 15 19.38 9.66 -7.71
CA ARG A 15 18.08 9.11 -7.25
C ARG A 15 18.23 8.02 -6.18
N PHE A 16 19.27 7.20 -6.28
CA PHE A 16 19.58 6.14 -5.30
C PHE A 16 19.95 6.68 -3.91
N VAL A 17 20.73 7.77 -3.84
CA VAL A 17 21.11 8.39 -2.56
C VAL A 17 19.90 9.04 -1.89
N ARG A 18 18.97 9.59 -2.68
CA ARG A 18 17.68 10.09 -2.15
C ARG A 18 16.84 8.95 -1.59
N ALA A 19 16.77 7.82 -2.29
CA ALA A 19 16.03 6.63 -1.81
C ALA A 19 16.63 6.09 -0.50
N LEU A 20 17.96 5.96 -0.41
CA LEU A 20 18.64 5.54 0.82
C LEU A 20 18.40 6.52 1.98
N ARG A 21 18.46 7.83 1.74
CA ARG A 21 18.14 8.83 2.78
C ARG A 21 16.69 8.77 3.22
N ALA A 22 15.78 8.45 2.31
CA ALA A 22 14.37 8.34 2.62
C ALA A 22 14.04 7.10 3.46
N LEU A 23 14.84 6.03 3.40
CA LEU A 23 14.74 4.89 4.32
C LEU A 23 15.02 5.27 5.79
N ASN A 24 15.62 6.44 6.03
CA ASN A 24 15.78 6.98 7.38
C ASN A 24 14.43 7.44 7.98
N ASP A 25 13.40 7.67 7.14
CA ASP A 25 12.03 7.82 7.60
C ASP A 25 11.45 6.43 7.91
N ARG A 26 11.04 6.23 9.17
CA ARG A 26 10.42 5.00 9.64
C ARG A 26 9.25 4.55 8.78
N ARG A 27 8.48 5.47 8.17
CA ARG A 27 7.34 5.14 7.30
C ARG A 27 7.79 4.44 6.01
N MET A 28 8.92 4.87 5.46
CA MET A 28 9.49 4.29 4.24
C MET A 28 10.12 2.94 4.54
N ALA A 29 10.83 2.80 5.67
CA ALA A 29 11.34 1.52 6.14
C ALA A 29 10.20 0.52 6.41
N ALA A 30 9.15 0.95 7.11
CA ALA A 30 7.98 0.13 7.37
C ALA A 30 7.28 -0.29 6.06
N MET A 31 7.20 0.60 5.06
CA MET A 31 6.64 0.26 3.74
C MET A 31 7.43 -0.85 3.04
N LEU A 32 8.76 -0.82 3.11
CA LEU A 32 9.62 -1.84 2.54
C LEU A 32 9.49 -3.20 3.26
N LEU A 33 9.44 -3.18 4.59
CA LEU A 33 9.26 -4.40 5.37
C LEU A 33 7.86 -4.98 5.18
N LEU A 34 6.82 -4.16 5.31
CA LEU A 34 5.45 -4.63 5.10
C LEU A 34 5.22 -5.17 3.69
N SER A 35 5.85 -4.58 2.67
CA SER A 35 5.75 -5.09 1.29
C SER A 35 6.49 -6.41 1.09
N LEU A 36 7.66 -6.58 1.73
CA LEU A 36 8.35 -7.85 1.82
C LEU A 36 7.46 -8.90 2.48
N ALA A 37 6.87 -8.57 3.65
CA ALA A 37 5.94 -9.44 4.37
C ALA A 37 4.75 -9.86 3.50
N ALA A 38 4.10 -8.91 2.83
CA ALA A 38 2.93 -9.16 1.99
C ALA A 38 3.21 -10.11 0.82
N GLY A 39 4.40 -10.05 0.23
CA GLY A 39 4.75 -10.94 -0.87
C GLY A 39 5.25 -12.32 -0.43
N LEU A 40 5.55 -12.56 0.85
CA LEU A 40 6.02 -13.86 1.34
C LEU A 40 4.96 -14.98 1.23
N PRO A 41 3.71 -14.80 1.70
CA PRO A 41 2.70 -15.85 1.57
C PRO A 41 2.30 -16.11 0.12
N PHE A 42 2.24 -15.06 -0.70
CA PHE A 42 2.00 -15.19 -2.14
C PHE A 42 3.07 -16.06 -2.82
N GLY A 43 4.34 -15.72 -2.60
CA GLY A 43 5.46 -16.48 -3.14
C GLY A 43 5.55 -17.91 -2.58
N ALA A 44 5.18 -18.11 -1.31
CA ALA A 44 5.14 -19.42 -0.67
C ALA A 44 4.10 -20.34 -1.30
N VAL A 45 2.89 -19.85 -1.55
CA VAL A 45 1.81 -20.65 -2.16
C VAL A 45 2.01 -20.83 -3.67
N LEU A 46 2.51 -19.82 -4.38
CA LEU A 46 2.66 -19.88 -5.84
C LEU A 46 3.93 -20.60 -6.28
N GLY A 47 5.05 -20.39 -5.59
CA GLY A 47 6.36 -20.94 -5.98
C GLY A 47 6.78 -22.10 -5.10
N THR A 48 6.97 -21.83 -3.80
CA THR A 48 7.55 -22.78 -2.85
C THR A 48 6.73 -24.06 -2.73
N LEU A 49 5.40 -23.94 -2.66
CA LEU A 49 4.48 -25.08 -2.57
C LEU A 49 4.56 -25.96 -3.81
N ASN A 50 4.55 -25.37 -5.01
CA ASN A 50 4.65 -26.14 -6.24
C ASN A 50 5.98 -26.90 -6.33
N ALA A 51 7.08 -26.27 -5.91
CA ALA A 51 8.38 -26.93 -5.87
C ALA A 51 8.44 -28.06 -4.83
N TRP A 52 7.91 -27.83 -3.63
CA TRP A 52 7.82 -28.85 -2.59
C TRP A 52 7.02 -30.07 -3.07
N LEU A 53 5.83 -29.86 -3.63
CA LEU A 53 4.99 -30.95 -4.15
C LEU A 53 5.68 -31.72 -5.29
N THR A 54 6.46 -31.02 -6.13
CA THR A 54 7.22 -31.66 -7.21
C THR A 54 8.32 -32.57 -6.66
N VAL A 55 9.05 -32.12 -5.63
CA VAL A 55 10.11 -32.92 -4.98
C VAL A 55 9.54 -34.15 -4.27
N GLU A 56 8.35 -34.00 -3.67
CA GLU A 56 7.64 -35.09 -2.98
C GLU A 56 6.92 -36.05 -3.95
N GLY A 57 7.08 -35.86 -5.26
CA GLY A 57 6.57 -36.78 -6.29
C GLY A 57 5.08 -36.67 -6.57
N VAL A 58 4.44 -35.56 -6.21
CA VAL A 58 3.03 -35.32 -6.52
C VAL A 58 2.85 -35.14 -8.03
N THR A 59 1.77 -35.69 -8.58
CA THR A 59 1.51 -35.66 -10.03
C THR A 59 1.32 -34.22 -10.52
N PRO A 60 1.86 -33.86 -11.71
CA PRO A 60 1.69 -32.51 -12.28
C PRO A 60 0.23 -32.08 -12.48
N SER A 61 -0.69 -33.03 -12.72
CA SER A 61 -2.12 -32.75 -12.82
C SER A 61 -2.74 -32.26 -11.51
N THR A 62 -2.34 -32.87 -10.39
CA THR A 62 -2.78 -32.44 -9.05
C THR A 62 -2.16 -31.10 -8.67
N ILE A 63 -0.87 -30.89 -8.95
CA ILE A 63 -0.20 -29.60 -8.76
C ILE A 63 -0.91 -28.50 -9.57
N GLY A 64 -1.23 -28.80 -10.84
CA GLY A 64 -2.00 -27.91 -11.71
C GLY A 64 -3.39 -27.59 -11.15
N THR A 65 -4.08 -28.58 -10.58
CA THR A 65 -5.38 -28.37 -9.90
C THR A 65 -5.23 -27.48 -8.66
N LEU A 66 -4.18 -27.67 -7.85
CA LEU A 66 -3.90 -26.82 -6.69
C LEU A 66 -3.54 -25.40 -7.10
N SER A 67 -2.97 -25.18 -8.29
CA SER A 67 -2.71 -23.82 -8.78
C SER A 67 -3.98 -22.97 -8.91
N LEU A 68 -5.17 -23.57 -9.05
CA LEU A 68 -6.45 -22.84 -9.02
C LEU A 68 -6.68 -22.09 -7.70
N ILE A 69 -6.06 -22.50 -6.61
CA ILE A 69 -6.11 -21.79 -5.33
C ILE A 69 -5.59 -20.36 -5.48
N THR A 70 -4.59 -20.13 -6.34
CA THR A 70 -4.03 -18.79 -6.55
C THR A 70 -5.00 -17.86 -7.26
N LEU A 71 -6.06 -18.39 -7.89
CA LEU A 71 -7.16 -17.59 -8.42
C LEU A 71 -7.90 -16.83 -7.30
N GLY A 72 -7.80 -17.29 -6.05
CA GLY A 72 -8.30 -16.55 -4.88
C GLY A 72 -7.74 -15.13 -4.79
N TYR A 73 -6.49 -14.89 -5.23
CA TYR A 73 -5.91 -13.54 -5.27
C TYR A 73 -6.60 -12.62 -6.28
N ALA A 74 -7.17 -13.16 -7.37
CA ALA A 74 -7.89 -12.39 -8.37
C ALA A 74 -9.24 -11.87 -7.85
N PHE A 75 -9.85 -12.60 -6.90
CA PHE A 75 -11.15 -12.23 -6.34
C PHE A 75 -11.07 -11.20 -5.20
N LYS A 76 -9.87 -10.74 -4.82
CA LYS A 76 -9.67 -9.80 -3.70
C LYS A 76 -10.50 -8.53 -3.77
N TYR A 77 -10.82 -8.08 -4.98
CA TYR A 77 -11.67 -6.91 -5.21
C TYR A 77 -13.08 -7.08 -4.65
N LEU A 78 -13.60 -8.31 -4.58
CA LEU A 78 -14.98 -8.60 -4.16
C LEU A 78 -15.23 -8.26 -2.69
N TRP A 79 -14.25 -8.50 -1.81
CA TRP A 79 -14.35 -8.20 -0.38
C TRP A 79 -13.56 -6.96 0.06
N SER A 80 -12.78 -6.35 -0.84
CA SER A 80 -12.04 -5.12 -0.54
C SER A 80 -12.88 -3.98 0.08
N PRO A 81 -14.14 -3.71 -0.34
CA PRO A 81 -14.93 -2.62 0.23
C PRO A 81 -15.35 -2.92 1.67
N ALA A 82 -15.60 -4.18 2.02
CA ALA A 82 -16.01 -4.57 3.37
C ALA A 82 -14.92 -4.23 4.40
N PHE A 83 -13.64 -4.41 4.06
CA PHE A 83 -12.51 -4.07 4.92
C PHE A 83 -12.20 -2.57 4.98
N GLN A 84 -12.83 -1.75 4.13
CA GLN A 84 -12.77 -0.29 4.22
C GLN A 84 -13.81 0.29 5.19
N VAL A 85 -14.94 -0.39 5.38
CA VAL A 85 -16.06 0.06 6.23
C VAL A 85 -16.04 -0.57 7.64
N ALA A 86 -15.32 -1.69 7.81
CA ALA A 86 -15.30 -2.44 9.06
C ALA A 86 -14.75 -1.61 10.24
N ARG A 87 -15.61 -1.39 11.25
CA ARG A 87 -15.29 -0.75 12.53
C ARG A 87 -14.13 -1.47 13.22
N HIS A 88 -13.16 -0.70 13.69
CA HIS A 88 -11.88 -1.19 14.18
C HIS A 88 -12.02 -1.98 15.49
N PRO A 89 -11.35 -3.15 15.62
CA PRO A 89 -11.44 -3.96 16.82
C PRO A 89 -10.67 -3.38 18.03
N LYS A 90 -9.74 -2.43 17.84
CA LYS A 90 -8.99 -1.79 18.94
C LYS A 90 -8.68 -0.30 18.66
N PRO A 91 -8.95 0.63 19.61
CA PRO A 91 -8.76 2.08 19.41
C PRO A 91 -7.32 2.58 19.58
N PHE A 92 -6.38 1.75 20.07
CA PHE A 92 -5.03 2.20 20.44
C PHE A 92 -3.98 2.15 19.31
N LEU A 93 -4.17 1.30 18.30
CA LEU A 93 -3.34 1.25 17.10
C LEU A 93 -4.23 1.64 15.93
N GLY A 94 -3.83 2.67 15.17
CA GLY A 94 -4.66 3.26 14.12
C GLY A 94 -5.37 2.23 13.22
N PRO A 95 -6.57 2.57 12.70
CA PRO A 95 -7.46 1.73 11.89
C PRO A 95 -6.84 0.58 11.11
N ARG A 96 -5.92 0.90 10.17
CA ARG A 96 -5.31 -0.06 9.24
C ARG A 96 -4.23 -0.93 9.87
N ARG A 97 -3.52 -0.42 10.88
CA ARG A 97 -2.40 -1.14 11.52
C ARG A 97 -2.88 -2.36 12.28
N THR A 98 -4.01 -2.21 12.98
CA THR A 98 -4.64 -3.33 13.68
C THR A 98 -5.04 -4.44 12.70
N TRP A 99 -5.55 -4.10 11.52
CA TRP A 99 -5.87 -5.08 10.48
C TRP A 99 -4.64 -5.78 9.91
N LEU A 100 -3.55 -5.06 9.64
CA LEU A 100 -2.31 -5.65 9.13
C LEU A 100 -1.75 -6.72 10.09
N ILE A 101 -1.61 -6.37 11.37
CA ILE A 101 -1.10 -7.30 12.39
C ILE A 101 -2.08 -8.47 12.61
N SER A 102 -3.39 -8.20 12.61
CA SER A 102 -4.40 -9.24 12.80
C SER A 102 -4.44 -10.26 11.66
N LEU A 103 -4.03 -9.89 10.45
CA LEU A 103 -3.93 -10.80 9.30
C LEU A 103 -2.59 -11.55 9.26
N GLN A 104 -1.50 -10.94 9.73
CA GLN A 104 -0.18 -11.59 9.75
C GLN A 104 -0.14 -12.85 10.62
N VAL A 105 -0.76 -12.83 11.80
CA VAL A 105 -0.76 -13.97 12.74
C VAL A 105 -1.42 -15.23 12.14
N PRO A 106 -2.68 -15.21 11.65
CA PRO A 106 -3.31 -16.39 11.09
C PRO A 106 -2.60 -16.89 9.82
N ILE A 107 -2.06 -15.98 8.99
CA ILE A 107 -1.23 -16.37 7.84
C ILE A 107 0.01 -17.14 8.29
N ALA A 108 0.72 -16.64 9.30
CA ALA A 108 1.91 -17.30 9.83
C ALA A 108 1.59 -18.67 10.43
N VAL A 109 0.48 -18.80 11.16
CA VAL A 109 0.02 -20.09 11.69
C VAL A 109 -0.27 -21.08 10.58
N LEU A 110 -0.96 -20.67 9.52
CA LEU A 110 -1.23 -21.56 8.38
C LEU A 110 0.05 -21.97 7.65
N LEU A 111 1.00 -21.05 7.46
CA LEU A 111 2.31 -21.34 6.88
C LEU A 111 3.13 -22.31 7.76
N LEU A 112 2.99 -22.24 9.09
CA LEU A 112 3.63 -23.17 10.01
C LEU A 112 3.01 -24.57 9.94
N ILE A 113 1.68 -24.67 9.81
CA ILE A 113 0.97 -25.96 9.76
C ILE A 113 1.20 -26.67 8.42
N LEU A 114 1.26 -25.91 7.32
CA LEU A 114 1.38 -26.43 5.95
C LEU A 114 2.44 -27.54 5.78
N PRO A 115 3.72 -27.36 6.16
CA PRO A 115 4.77 -28.34 5.93
C PRO A 115 4.73 -29.57 6.85
N PHE A 116 3.89 -29.59 7.89
CA PHE A 116 3.68 -30.80 8.71
C PHE A 116 2.68 -31.78 8.07
N SER A 117 2.04 -31.37 6.98
CA SER A 117 1.11 -32.20 6.22
C SER A 117 1.89 -33.14 5.30
N ASN A 118 1.46 -34.39 5.19
CA ASN A 118 2.07 -35.34 4.25
C ASN A 118 1.45 -35.19 2.84
N PRO A 119 2.22 -34.77 1.81
CA PRO A 119 1.69 -34.59 0.45
C PRO A 119 1.16 -35.85 -0.21
N ALA A 120 1.63 -37.04 0.17
CA ALA A 120 1.18 -38.29 -0.43
C ALA A 120 -0.22 -38.72 0.07
N SER A 121 -0.60 -38.34 1.29
CA SER A 121 -1.87 -38.78 1.90
C SER A 121 -2.87 -37.65 2.18
N GLN A 122 -2.42 -36.40 2.25
CA GLN A 122 -3.22 -35.27 2.75
C GLN A 122 -3.29 -34.07 1.79
N ILE A 123 -3.32 -34.31 0.48
CA ILE A 123 -3.44 -33.24 -0.53
C ILE A 123 -4.65 -32.32 -0.29
N GLY A 124 -5.79 -32.87 0.15
CA GLY A 124 -6.97 -32.07 0.46
C GLY A 124 -6.73 -31.08 1.60
N LEU A 125 -5.98 -31.46 2.63
CA LEU A 125 -5.63 -30.58 3.73
C LEU A 125 -4.66 -29.49 3.27
N ILE A 126 -3.64 -29.85 2.47
CA ILE A 126 -2.73 -28.88 1.85
C ILE A 126 -3.52 -27.87 1.02
N ALA A 127 -4.51 -28.31 0.25
CA ALA A 127 -5.36 -27.43 -0.54
C ALA A 127 -6.13 -26.42 0.31
N ILE A 128 -6.76 -26.88 1.40
CA ILE A 128 -7.55 -26.02 2.30
C ILE A 128 -6.64 -25.01 3.02
N VAL A 129 -5.48 -25.45 3.51
CA VAL A 129 -4.50 -24.57 4.19
C VAL A 129 -3.95 -23.53 3.21
N ALA A 130 -3.52 -23.97 2.01
CA ALA A 130 -3.01 -23.07 0.98
C ALA A 130 -4.09 -22.07 0.52
N LEU A 131 -5.36 -22.49 0.44
CA LEU A 131 -6.48 -21.59 0.14
C LEU A 131 -6.71 -20.57 1.25
N GLY A 132 -6.65 -21.00 2.51
CA GLY A 132 -6.70 -20.08 3.65
C GLY A 132 -5.59 -19.03 3.59
N VAL A 133 -4.35 -19.45 3.30
CA VAL A 133 -3.21 -18.54 3.11
C VAL A 133 -3.48 -17.57 1.96
N ALA A 134 -3.94 -18.08 0.81
CA ALA A 134 -4.20 -17.25 -0.37
C ALA A 134 -5.26 -16.16 -0.10
N LEU A 135 -6.38 -16.51 0.53
CA LEU A 135 -7.45 -15.57 0.85
C LEU A 135 -7.04 -14.52 1.89
N LEU A 136 -6.37 -14.96 2.96
CA LEU A 136 -5.88 -14.05 4.00
C LEU A 136 -4.77 -13.13 3.48
N SER A 137 -3.84 -13.66 2.68
CA SER A 137 -2.76 -12.86 2.07
C SER A 137 -3.32 -11.84 1.08
N ALA A 138 -4.29 -12.22 0.24
CA ALA A 138 -4.94 -11.28 -0.67
C ALA A 138 -5.67 -10.15 0.07
N THR A 139 -6.21 -10.46 1.25
CA THR A 139 -6.80 -9.47 2.15
C THR A 139 -5.73 -8.57 2.76
N HIS A 140 -4.60 -9.14 3.20
CA HIS A 140 -3.46 -8.39 3.74
C HIS A 140 -2.89 -7.39 2.71
N ASP A 141 -2.73 -7.82 1.45
CA ASP A 141 -2.29 -6.95 0.35
C ASP A 141 -3.23 -5.75 0.17
N THR A 142 -4.54 -5.98 0.23
CA THR A 142 -5.55 -4.93 0.06
C THR A 142 -5.48 -3.89 1.19
N VAL A 143 -5.27 -4.34 2.44
CA VAL A 143 -5.10 -3.45 3.59
C VAL A 143 -3.78 -2.66 3.47
N LEU A 144 -2.72 -3.29 2.98
CA LEU A 144 -1.43 -2.64 2.77
C LEU A 144 -1.49 -1.58 1.66
N ASP A 145 -2.18 -1.87 0.57
CA ASP A 145 -2.41 -0.92 -0.53
C ASP A 145 -3.14 0.34 -0.04
N ALA A 146 -4.15 0.17 0.84
CA ALA A 146 -4.86 1.29 1.47
C ALA A 146 -3.97 2.07 2.44
N TRP A 147 -3.20 1.36 3.29
CA TRP A 147 -2.28 1.98 4.24
C TRP A 147 -1.22 2.85 3.54
N ARG A 148 -0.68 2.40 2.41
CA ARG A 148 0.29 3.17 1.62
C ARG A 148 -0.25 4.54 1.20
N ILE A 149 -1.51 4.59 0.78
CA ILE A 149 -2.16 5.83 0.32
C ILE A 149 -2.40 6.78 1.49
N GLU A 150 -2.78 6.25 2.66
CA GLU A 150 -3.07 7.01 3.87
C GLU A 150 -1.81 7.64 4.52
N VAL A 151 -0.65 6.98 4.42
CA VAL A 151 0.59 7.42 5.09
C VAL A 151 1.43 8.39 4.25
N ALA A 152 1.23 8.41 2.93
CA ALA A 152 1.98 9.28 2.04
C ALA A 152 1.57 10.76 2.21
N ARG A 153 2.55 11.63 2.52
CA ARG A 153 2.31 13.07 2.80
C ARG A 153 2.48 13.97 1.59
N SER A 154 3.16 13.51 0.56
CA SER A 154 3.45 14.25 -0.66
C SER A 154 3.34 13.34 -1.88
N GLU A 155 3.29 13.94 -3.07
CA GLU A 155 3.32 13.17 -4.32
C GLU A 155 4.67 12.44 -4.50
N GLU A 156 5.78 13.07 -4.08
CA GLU A 156 7.10 12.42 -4.04
C GLU A 156 7.15 11.22 -3.09
N ASP A 157 6.47 11.31 -1.93
CA ASP A 157 6.35 10.19 -0.97
C ASP A 157 5.59 9.02 -1.61
N ARG A 158 4.52 9.29 -2.36
CA ARG A 158 3.72 8.25 -3.03
C ARG A 158 4.54 7.49 -4.06
N ASP A 159 5.29 8.21 -4.89
CA ASP A 159 6.14 7.62 -5.92
C ASP A 159 7.23 6.74 -5.30
N LEU A 160 7.89 7.25 -4.25
CA LEU A 160 8.92 6.50 -3.55
C LEU A 160 8.35 5.26 -2.85
N MET A 161 7.21 5.40 -2.17
CA MET A 161 6.54 4.27 -1.53
C MET A 161 6.10 3.20 -2.53
N ALA A 162 5.66 3.59 -3.73
CA ALA A 162 5.35 2.64 -4.80
C ALA A 162 6.61 1.88 -5.27
N ALA A 163 7.76 2.55 -5.37
CA ALA A 163 9.02 1.90 -5.69
C ALA A 163 9.47 0.92 -4.60
N LEU A 164 9.40 1.32 -3.33
CA LEU A 164 9.70 0.45 -2.18
C LEU A 164 8.74 -0.74 -2.07
N TYR A 165 7.46 -0.53 -2.39
CA TYR A 165 6.47 -1.60 -2.47
C TYR A 165 6.90 -2.68 -3.46
N GLN A 166 7.20 -2.29 -4.71
CA GLN A 166 7.59 -3.25 -5.73
C GLN A 166 8.93 -3.90 -5.43
N PHE A 167 9.87 -3.14 -4.87
CA PHE A 167 11.16 -3.71 -4.50
C PHE A 167 11.03 -4.76 -3.39
N GLY A 168 10.30 -4.47 -2.30
CA GLY A 168 10.08 -5.44 -1.23
C GLY A 168 9.29 -6.66 -1.70
N TYR A 169 8.26 -6.48 -2.52
CA TYR A 169 7.51 -7.59 -3.11
C TYR A 169 8.39 -8.45 -4.03
N ARG A 170 9.31 -7.86 -4.79
CA ARG A 170 10.27 -8.62 -5.60
C ARG A 170 11.30 -9.33 -4.74
N ALA A 171 11.78 -8.70 -3.68
CA ALA A 171 12.67 -9.33 -2.71
C ALA A 171 12.01 -10.55 -2.05
N SER A 172 10.71 -10.49 -1.74
CA SER A 172 9.99 -11.64 -1.18
C SER A 172 9.95 -12.79 -2.17
N THR A 173 9.69 -12.53 -3.46
CA THR A 173 9.69 -13.58 -4.49
C THR A 173 11.06 -14.23 -4.66
N PHE A 174 12.14 -13.48 -4.46
CA PHE A 174 13.49 -14.04 -4.41
C PHE A 174 13.69 -14.94 -3.18
N VAL A 175 13.20 -14.53 -2.01
CA VAL A 175 13.26 -15.31 -0.76
C VAL A 175 12.45 -16.60 -0.87
N THR A 176 11.21 -16.54 -1.34
CA THR A 176 10.32 -17.72 -1.46
C THR A 176 10.63 -18.59 -2.67
N GLY A 177 11.29 -18.03 -3.69
CA GLY A 177 11.71 -18.76 -4.87
C GLY A 177 13.09 -19.36 -4.67
N PHE A 178 14.13 -18.59 -4.97
CA PHE A 178 15.51 -19.07 -4.97
C PHE A 178 16.00 -19.46 -3.58
N MET A 179 15.83 -18.59 -2.57
CA MET A 179 16.39 -18.84 -1.24
C MET A 179 15.70 -20.02 -0.55
N ALA A 180 14.38 -20.14 -0.70
CA ALA A 180 13.61 -21.25 -0.14
C ALA A 180 14.06 -22.59 -0.72
N LEU A 181 14.30 -22.67 -2.03
CA LEU A 181 14.78 -23.90 -2.68
C LEU A 181 16.19 -24.27 -2.22
N LEU A 182 17.09 -23.28 -2.18
CA LEU A 182 18.45 -23.49 -1.69
C LEU A 182 18.43 -24.02 -0.24
N LEU A 183 17.66 -23.40 0.64
CA LEU A 183 17.56 -23.80 2.04
C LEU A 183 16.86 -25.15 2.20
N ALA A 184 15.85 -25.47 1.38
CA ALA A 184 15.11 -26.72 1.49
C ALA A 184 16.03 -27.96 1.38
N GLU A 185 17.09 -27.90 0.57
CA GLU A 185 18.08 -28.99 0.49
C GLU A 185 18.89 -29.18 1.78
N PHE A 186 19.15 -28.10 2.54
CA PHE A 186 19.99 -28.16 3.74
C PHE A 186 19.20 -28.39 5.03
N ILE A 187 18.04 -27.73 5.18
CA ILE A 187 17.28 -27.68 6.44
C ILE A 187 15.87 -28.26 6.31
N GLY A 188 15.46 -28.69 5.11
CA GLY A 188 14.15 -29.26 4.85
C GLY A 188 13.02 -28.24 4.75
N TRP A 189 11.89 -28.68 4.21
CA TRP A 189 10.73 -27.83 3.92
C TRP A 189 10.07 -27.27 5.19
N GLN A 190 10.00 -28.06 6.27
CA GLN A 190 9.44 -27.61 7.55
C GLN A 190 10.13 -26.35 8.07
N MET A 191 11.46 -26.34 8.03
CA MET A 191 12.24 -25.22 8.53
C MET A 191 12.13 -24.00 7.59
N VAL A 192 12.10 -24.22 6.27
CA VAL A 192 11.90 -23.15 5.29
C VAL A 192 10.56 -22.42 5.50
N TYR A 193 9.46 -23.16 5.60
CA TYR A 193 8.15 -22.57 5.89
C TYR A 193 8.11 -21.91 7.28
N GLY A 194 8.80 -22.48 8.26
CA GLY A 194 9.00 -21.85 9.57
C GLY A 194 9.71 -20.50 9.50
N LEU A 195 10.77 -20.39 8.69
CA LEU A 195 11.48 -19.13 8.46
C LEU A 195 10.59 -18.10 7.74
N ILE A 196 9.83 -18.52 6.73
CA ILE A 196 8.87 -17.63 6.03
C ILE A 196 7.81 -17.11 7.02
N ALA A 197 7.26 -17.98 7.87
CA ALA A 197 6.30 -17.58 8.89
C ALA A 197 6.91 -16.62 9.94
N LEU A 198 8.16 -16.88 10.36
CA LEU A 198 8.88 -16.00 11.28
C LEU A 198 9.12 -14.61 10.66
N MET A 199 9.56 -14.56 9.41
CA MET A 199 9.74 -13.30 8.68
C MET A 199 8.42 -12.52 8.57
N MET A 200 7.29 -13.19 8.33
CA MET A 200 5.97 -12.56 8.30
C MET A 200 5.62 -11.87 9.64
N VAL A 201 5.83 -12.56 10.77
CA VAL A 201 5.45 -12.03 12.09
C VAL A 201 6.44 -10.99 12.61
N SER A 202 7.74 -11.13 12.31
CA SER A 202 8.78 -10.20 12.78
C SER A 202 8.54 -8.74 12.35
N GLN A 203 7.87 -8.55 11.21
CA GLN A 203 7.62 -7.24 10.62
C GLN A 203 6.41 -6.53 11.24
N GLY A 204 5.53 -7.26 11.94
CA GLY A 204 4.42 -6.68 12.69
C GLY A 204 4.85 -5.86 13.90
N ALA A 205 6.05 -6.11 14.45
CA ALA A 205 6.58 -5.38 15.61
C ALA A 205 6.93 -3.92 15.28
N ASP A 206 7.42 -3.64 14.06
CA ASP A 206 7.83 -2.30 13.64
C ASP A 206 6.63 -1.35 13.47
N VAL A 207 5.45 -1.92 13.18
CA VAL A 207 4.17 -1.19 13.06
C VAL A 207 3.71 -0.63 14.42
N GLY A 208 4.16 -1.22 15.54
CA GLY A 208 3.80 -0.83 16.90
C GLY A 208 4.51 0.42 17.44
N GLY A 209 5.54 0.92 16.73
CA GLY A 209 6.51 1.87 17.27
C GLY A 209 6.08 3.34 17.40
N GLU A 210 5.02 3.83 16.74
CA GLU A 210 4.58 5.21 17.01
C GLU A 210 3.14 5.54 16.64
N SER A 211 2.39 5.90 17.70
CA SER A 211 1.15 6.65 17.71
C SER A 211 1.44 8.12 17.42
N ALA A 212 1.25 8.53 16.18
CA ALA A 212 0.87 9.91 15.87
C ALA A 212 0.16 9.88 14.53
N VAL A 213 -1.15 9.66 14.58
CA VAL A 213 -2.01 10.48 13.72
C VAL A 213 -1.64 11.91 14.12
N VAL A 214 -0.69 12.50 13.41
CA VAL A 214 -0.57 13.96 13.41
C VAL A 214 -1.92 14.39 12.85
N PRO A 215 -2.77 15.07 13.63
CA PRO A 215 -3.95 15.69 13.07
C PRO A 215 -3.45 16.51 11.89
N VAL A 216 -4.05 16.33 10.72
CA VAL A 216 -3.92 17.37 9.71
C VAL A 216 -4.62 18.57 10.33
N ASP A 217 -3.86 19.42 11.03
CA ASP A 217 -4.33 20.73 11.45
C ASP A 217 -4.83 21.42 10.19
N GLY A 218 -6.15 21.50 10.05
CA GLY A 218 -6.81 22.19 8.94
C GLY A 218 -7.87 21.42 8.14
N ALA A 219 -8.26 20.20 8.49
CA ALA A 219 -9.39 19.52 7.83
C ALA A 219 -10.61 19.37 8.76
N VAL A 220 -11.13 20.50 9.25
CA VAL A 220 -12.50 20.54 9.80
C VAL A 220 -13.45 20.52 8.60
N THR A 221 -13.92 19.33 8.23
CA THR A 221 -15.04 19.17 7.31
C THR A 221 -16.33 19.47 8.07
N GLU A 222 -16.62 20.75 8.31
CA GLU A 222 -18.01 21.16 8.55
C GLU A 222 -18.67 21.39 7.18
N VAL A 223 -19.49 20.42 6.78
CA VAL A 223 -20.36 20.52 5.61
C VAL A 223 -21.49 21.48 5.97
N PHE A 224 -21.32 22.77 5.66
CA PHE A 224 -22.40 23.74 5.76
C PHE A 224 -23.28 23.64 4.51
N VAL A 225 -24.47 23.05 4.65
CA VAL A 225 -25.48 23.02 3.59
C VAL A 225 -26.18 24.38 3.58
N MET A 226 -25.77 25.26 2.66
CA MET A 226 -26.52 26.48 2.33
C MET A 226 -27.67 26.13 1.40
N GLU A 227 -28.87 25.98 1.96
CA GLU A 227 -30.08 25.98 1.16
C GLU A 227 -30.33 27.40 0.64
N THR A 228 -30.02 27.66 -0.63
CA THR A 228 -30.35 28.93 -1.29
C THR A 228 -31.67 28.74 -2.04
N PRO A 229 -32.72 29.55 -1.81
CA PRO A 229 -33.99 29.39 -2.50
C PRO A 229 -33.83 29.71 -3.98
N GLY A 230 -34.10 28.73 -4.84
CA GLY A 230 -34.63 29.01 -6.17
C GLY A 230 -33.75 28.79 -7.40
N HIS A 231 -32.49 28.32 -7.33
CA HIS A 231 -31.74 27.91 -8.54
C HIS A 231 -30.79 26.74 -8.26
N THR A 232 -31.03 25.60 -8.90
CA THR A 232 -30.15 24.42 -8.87
C THR A 232 -29.05 24.54 -9.93
N SER A 233 -27.80 24.66 -9.49
CA SER A 233 -26.63 24.35 -10.32
C SER A 233 -25.53 23.74 -9.48
N PHE A 234 -25.20 22.48 -9.79
CA PHE A 234 -24.08 21.74 -9.21
C PHE A 234 -22.80 22.11 -9.96
N ALA A 235 -21.82 22.70 -9.27
CA ALA A 235 -20.48 22.92 -9.81
C ALA A 235 -19.45 22.26 -8.88
N TYR A 236 -18.74 21.25 -9.39
CA TYR A 236 -17.56 20.64 -8.76
C TYR A 236 -16.34 21.54 -9.00
N LEU A 237 -15.65 21.99 -7.95
CA LEU A 237 -14.39 22.76 -8.03
C LEU A 237 -13.21 21.92 -7.52
N PRO A 238 -12.13 21.72 -8.32
CA PRO A 238 -10.88 21.15 -7.86
C PRO A 238 -9.92 22.26 -7.37
N HIS A 239 -9.42 22.11 -6.14
CA HIS A 239 -8.25 22.79 -5.56
C HIS A 239 -8.19 24.33 -5.61
N THR A 240 -8.52 24.99 -4.50
CA THR A 240 -7.97 26.31 -4.14
C THR A 240 -7.78 26.35 -2.62
N ILE A 241 -6.55 26.59 -2.16
CA ILE A 241 -6.22 26.85 -0.76
C ILE A 241 -5.98 28.35 -0.63
N SER A 242 -6.60 29.02 0.34
CA SER A 242 -6.19 30.36 0.77
C SER A 242 -5.80 30.32 2.25
N VAL A 243 -4.71 31.01 2.59
CA VAL A 243 -4.28 31.26 3.96
C VAL A 243 -4.40 32.76 4.21
N ARG A 244 -4.90 33.17 5.38
CA ARG A 244 -4.62 34.50 5.94
C ARG A 244 -4.63 34.41 7.47
N ASN A 245 -3.68 35.09 8.10
CA ASN A 245 -3.78 35.49 9.49
C ASN A 245 -3.34 36.95 9.62
N ASP A 246 -4.17 37.76 10.28
CA ASP A 246 -3.85 39.05 10.91
C ASP A 246 -4.97 39.32 11.96
N GLU A 247 -4.56 39.82 13.11
CA GLU A 247 -5.18 39.87 14.43
C GLU A 247 -6.43 40.79 14.58
N SER A 248 -7.20 41.09 13.53
CA SER A 248 -8.25 42.13 13.62
C SER A 248 -9.69 41.74 13.20
N GLY A 249 -10.06 40.46 13.24
CA GLY A 249 -11.44 40.02 13.48
C GLY A 249 -12.60 40.49 12.58
N GLU A 250 -12.39 41.02 11.38
CA GLU A 250 -13.49 41.46 10.48
C GLU A 250 -13.42 40.78 9.10
N VAL A 251 -14.46 40.03 8.74
CA VAL A 251 -14.58 39.30 7.47
C VAL A 251 -15.25 40.19 6.41
N ARG A 252 -14.50 40.60 5.39
CA ARG A 252 -15.06 41.16 4.15
C ARG A 252 -14.95 40.12 3.03
N SER A 253 -16.08 39.82 2.38
CA SER A 253 -16.18 38.84 1.31
C SER A 253 -15.24 39.18 0.14
N ALA A 254 -14.48 38.19 -0.31
CA ALA A 254 -13.65 38.30 -1.50
C ALA A 254 -14.20 37.37 -2.59
N THR A 255 -14.68 37.96 -3.68
CA THR A 255 -15.06 37.25 -4.90
C THR A 255 -13.79 36.83 -5.64
N ILE A 256 -13.57 35.52 -5.82
CA ILE A 256 -12.46 35.00 -6.62
C ILE A 256 -12.92 34.87 -8.07
N VAL A 257 -12.27 35.63 -8.96
CA VAL A 257 -12.41 35.50 -10.42
C VAL A 257 -11.40 34.48 -10.91
N SER A 258 -11.88 33.39 -11.52
CA SER A 258 -11.02 32.36 -12.12
C SER A 258 -10.50 32.80 -13.49
N TYR A 259 -9.19 32.71 -13.70
CA TYR A 259 -8.49 33.04 -14.93
C TYR A 259 -8.33 31.79 -15.82
N ASN A 260 -8.87 31.83 -17.04
CA ASN A 260 -8.71 30.77 -18.04
C ASN A 260 -7.76 31.24 -19.17
N PRO A 261 -6.59 30.59 -19.38
CA PRO A 261 -5.63 31.01 -20.39
C PRO A 261 -5.96 30.56 -21.83
N ARG A 262 -7.11 29.92 -22.10
CA ARG A 262 -7.45 29.39 -23.44
C ARG A 262 -8.42 30.21 -24.29
N THR A 263 -8.78 31.42 -23.89
CA THR A 263 -9.63 32.31 -24.70
C THR A 263 -9.05 33.72 -24.74
N GLN A 264 -8.14 33.96 -25.67
CA GLN A 264 -7.95 35.31 -26.22
C GLN A 264 -8.85 35.47 -27.45
N ALA A 265 -9.27 36.72 -27.68
CA ALA A 265 -10.22 37.23 -28.68
C ALA A 265 -11.69 36.97 -28.27
N THR A 266 -12.35 37.88 -27.56
CA THR A 266 -12.65 39.24 -28.02
C THR A 266 -13.07 40.10 -26.81
N ARG A 267 -12.53 41.32 -26.69
CA ARG A 267 -12.94 42.31 -25.67
C ARG A 267 -14.16 43.10 -26.17
N PRO A 268 -15.25 43.22 -25.41
CA PRO A 268 -16.28 44.23 -25.66
C PRO A 268 -16.10 45.41 -24.70
N GLY A 269 -15.74 46.59 -25.23
CA GLY A 269 -15.69 47.82 -24.43
C GLY A 269 -14.67 48.87 -24.86
N ASP A 270 -14.59 49.20 -26.15
CA ASP A 270 -14.08 50.50 -26.61
C ASP A 270 -15.25 51.25 -27.25
N GLN A 271 -16.03 51.94 -26.43
CA GLN A 271 -16.75 53.16 -26.78
C GLN A 271 -17.08 53.88 -25.48
N ILE A 272 -16.34 54.95 -25.14
CA ILE A 272 -16.89 56.30 -24.90
C ILE A 272 -15.78 57.36 -25.08
N GLY A 273 -15.97 58.32 -26.00
CA GLY A 273 -15.55 59.72 -25.82
C GLY A 273 -14.33 60.27 -26.59
N ALA A 274 -14.55 60.67 -27.85
CA ALA A 274 -14.27 62.02 -28.42
C ALA A 274 -14.47 61.98 -29.95
#